data_AF-A0A7H0VCV0-F1
#
_entry.id   AF-A0A7H0VCV0-F1
#
_cell.length_a   1.000
_cell.length_b   1.000
_cell.length_c   1.000
_cell.angle_alpha   90.00
_cell.angle_beta   90.00
_cell.angle_gamma   90.00
#
_symmetry.space_group_name_H-M   'P 1'
#
loop_
_entity.id
_entity.type
_entity.pdbx_description
1 polymer ?
#
loop_
_entity_poly.entity_id
_entity_poly.type
_entity_poly.pdbx_seq_one_letter_code
_entity_poly.pdbx_strand_id
1 'polypeptide(L)'
;MSDKVYDLSQLEELGGGDAEFVAMMVATFLEHTPGQLDEMKNAHSSGDLATLGAIAHKIKPNVDMFGINAITQDIRDLEQMGKEGINNDETRAKLQRVDQELQIAFEQLKQF
;
A
#
# COMPACT_ATOMS: atom_id res chain seq x y z
N MET A 1 23.36 -3.51 -3.64
CA MET A 1 22.49 -4.53 -3.03
C MET A 1 21.08 -4.02 -3.22
N SER A 2 20.29 -4.69 -4.04
CA SER A 2 18.93 -4.25 -4.36
C SER A 2 18.03 -4.64 -3.19
N ASP A 3 17.95 -3.78 -2.18
CA ASP A 3 17.02 -3.96 -1.06
C ASP A 3 15.61 -3.78 -1.62
N LYS A 4 14.94 -4.91 -1.88
CA LYS A 4 13.56 -4.87 -2.35
C LYS A 4 12.68 -4.41 -1.20
N VAL A 5 11.80 -3.46 -1.46
CA VAL A 5 10.84 -2.98 -0.44
C VAL A 5 9.67 -3.95 -0.25
N TYR A 6 9.60 -5.01 -1.07
CA TYR A 6 8.53 -5.99 -1.13
C TYR A 6 9.10 -7.41 -1.04
N ASP A 7 8.29 -8.34 -0.54
CA ASP A 7 8.58 -9.77 -0.47
C ASP A 7 7.37 -10.57 -0.98
N LEU A 8 7.53 -11.24 -2.12
CA LEU A 8 6.45 -12.02 -2.74
C LEU A 8 6.41 -13.46 -2.26
N SER A 9 7.22 -13.88 -1.28
CA SER A 9 7.29 -15.27 -0.84
C SER A 9 5.91 -15.77 -0.39
N GLN A 10 5.16 -14.94 0.35
CA GLN A 10 3.80 -15.25 0.76
C GLN A 10 2.86 -15.43 -0.45
N LEU A 11 3.02 -14.62 -1.49
CA LEU A 11 2.20 -14.66 -2.69
C LEU A 11 2.53 -15.89 -3.56
N GLU A 12 3.81 -16.26 -3.64
CA GLU A 12 4.30 -17.50 -4.27
C GLU A 12 3.78 -18.75 -3.54
N GLU A 13 3.80 -18.74 -2.21
CA GLU A 13 3.26 -19.82 -1.37
C GLU A 13 1.74 -19.96 -1.56
N LEU A 14 1.00 -18.85 -1.62
CA LEU A 14 -0.45 -18.85 -1.88
C LEU A 14 -0.78 -19.38 -3.29
N GLY A 15 0.04 -19.05 -4.28
CA GLY A 15 -0.08 -19.56 -5.65
C GLY A 15 0.38 -21.01 -5.81
N GLY A 16 0.94 -21.64 -4.76
CA GLY A 16 1.50 -22.99 -4.86
C GLY A 16 2.70 -23.08 -5.83
N GLY A 17 3.45 -21.99 -5.97
CA GLY A 17 4.55 -21.88 -6.95
C GLY A 17 4.11 -21.52 -8.37
N ASP A 18 2.84 -21.16 -8.57
CA ASP A 18 2.34 -20.67 -9.86
C ASP A 18 2.82 -19.24 -10.15
N ALA A 19 3.80 -19.11 -11.04
CA ALA A 19 4.35 -17.83 -11.45
C ALA A 19 3.36 -16.97 -12.26
N GLU A 20 2.40 -17.57 -12.96
CA GLU A 20 1.36 -16.84 -13.70
C GLU A 20 0.38 -16.18 -12.72
N PHE A 21 0.04 -16.87 -11.62
CA PHE A 21 -0.75 -16.30 -10.54
C PHE A 21 -0.05 -15.08 -9.92
N VAL A 22 1.24 -15.19 -9.63
CA VAL A 22 2.04 -14.09 -9.06
C VAL A 22 2.07 -12.89 -10.00
N ALA A 23 2.36 -13.11 -11.29
CA ALA A 23 2.39 -12.05 -12.29
C ALA A 23 1.02 -11.35 -12.44
N MET A 24 -0.08 -12.11 -12.41
CA MET A 24 -1.43 -11.56 -12.48
C MET A 24 -1.74 -10.66 -11.27
N MET A 25 -1.35 -11.09 -10.06
CA MET A 25 -1.53 -10.30 -8.85
C MET A 25 -0.70 -9.01 -8.90
N VAL A 26 0.56 -9.10 -9.33
CA VAL A 26 1.44 -7.94 -9.50
C VAL A 26 0.84 -6.95 -10.50
N ALA A 27 0.35 -7.43 -11.65
CA ALA A 27 -0.31 -6.58 -12.63
C ALA A 27 -1.55 -5.89 -12.05
N THR A 28 -2.40 -6.62 -11.33
CA THR A 28 -3.60 -6.08 -10.66
C THR A 28 -3.24 -5.01 -9.62
N PHE A 29 -2.17 -5.24 -8.85
CA PHE A 29 -1.67 -4.30 -7.87
C PHE A 29 -1.18 -3.00 -8.51
N LEU A 30 -0.40 -3.11 -9.60
CA LEU A 30 0.10 -1.97 -10.37
C LEU A 30 -1.01 -1.20 -11.10
N GLU A 31 -2.12 -1.85 -11.46
CA GLU A 31 -3.24 -1.21 -12.14
C GLU A 31 -4.11 -0.40 -11.16
N HIS A 32 -4.41 -0.94 -9.98
CA HIS A 32 -5.38 -0.33 -9.06
C HIS A 32 -4.75 0.51 -7.95
N THR A 33 -3.65 0.05 -7.36
CA THR A 33 -3.09 0.65 -6.14
C THR A 33 -2.58 2.08 -6.33
N PRO A 34 -1.96 2.46 -7.48
CA PRO A 34 -1.59 3.85 -7.71
C PRO A 34 -2.78 4.82 -7.66
N GLY A 35 -3.91 4.44 -8.26
CA GLY A 35 -5.14 5.25 -8.22
C GLY A 35 -5.71 5.38 -6.81
N GLN A 36 -5.66 4.29 -6.03
CA GLN A 36 -6.04 4.31 -4.61
C GLN A 36 -5.11 5.21 -3.78
N LEU A 37 -3.81 5.17 -4.03
CA LEU A 37 -2.84 6.03 -3.34
C LEU A 37 -3.10 7.53 -3.62
N ASP A 38 -3.36 7.89 -4.87
CA ASP A 38 -3.75 9.26 -5.23
C ASP A 38 -5.06 9.68 -4.55
N GLU A 39 -6.06 8.80 -4.51
CA GLU A 39 -7.33 9.05 -3.81
C GLU A 39 -7.10 9.27 -2.31
N MET A 40 -6.24 8.48 -1.67
CA MET A 40 -5.88 8.63 -0.25
C MET A 40 -5.20 9.98 0.03
N LYS A 41 -4.33 10.44 -0.87
CA LYS A 41 -3.65 11.75 -0.77
C LYS A 41 -4.62 12.92 -0.94
N ASN A 42 -5.55 12.78 -1.88
CA ASN A 42 -6.60 13.77 -2.10
C ASN A 42 -7.58 13.85 -0.93
N ALA A 43 -7.93 12.70 -0.35
CA ALA A 43 -8.77 12.60 0.84
C ALA A 43 -8.14 13.31 2.04
N HIS A 44 -6.85 13.05 2.32
CA HIS A 44 -6.10 13.76 3.35
C HIS A 44 -6.07 15.28 3.13
N SER A 45 -5.79 15.71 1.89
CA SER A 45 -5.69 17.14 1.54
C SER A 45 -7.03 17.87 1.61
N SER A 46 -8.13 17.17 1.34
CA SER A 46 -9.50 17.69 1.40
C SER A 46 -10.12 17.60 2.80
N GLY A 47 -9.43 16.98 3.76
CA GLY A 47 -9.93 16.72 5.12
C GLY A 47 -10.95 15.58 5.21
N ASP A 48 -11.10 14.77 4.16
CA ASP A 48 -11.98 13.60 4.15
C ASP A 48 -11.28 12.37 4.75
N LEU A 49 -11.25 12.34 6.07
CA LEU A 49 -10.56 11.29 6.84
C LEU A 49 -11.28 9.95 6.77
N ALA A 50 -12.60 9.96 6.57
CA ALA A 50 -13.37 8.74 6.39
C ALA A 50 -12.93 8.02 5.09
N THR A 51 -12.78 8.77 4.00
CA THR A 51 -12.24 8.22 2.74
C THR A 51 -10.79 7.78 2.92
N LEU A 52 -9.93 8.57 3.57
CA LEU A 52 -8.54 8.17 3.87
C LEU A 52 -8.49 6.80 4.55
N GLY A 53 -9.26 6.62 5.63
CA GLY A 53 -9.29 5.36 6.38
C GLY A 53 -9.86 4.19 5.57
N ALA A 54 -10.89 4.45 4.75
CA ALA A 54 -11.47 3.45 3.87
C ALA A 54 -10.49 2.98 2.78
N ILE A 55 -9.69 3.90 2.23
CA ILE A 55 -8.68 3.56 1.22
C ILE A 55 -7.48 2.85 1.85
N ALA A 56 -7.02 3.30 3.02
CA ALA A 56 -5.99 2.59 3.79
C ALA A 56 -6.41 1.13 4.05
N HIS A 57 -7.67 0.89 4.42
CA HIS A 57 -8.22 -0.47 4.58
C HIS A 57 -8.17 -1.31 3.29
N LYS A 58 -8.42 -0.70 2.13
CA LYS A 58 -8.35 -1.40 0.82
C LYS A 58 -6.92 -1.74 0.41
N ILE A 59 -5.96 -0.86 0.68
CA ILE A 59 -4.55 -1.05 0.29
C ILE A 59 -3.84 -2.02 1.26
N LYS A 60 -4.22 -2.02 2.54
CA LYS A 60 -3.66 -2.88 3.60
C LYS A 60 -3.44 -4.34 3.20
N PRO A 61 -4.44 -5.11 2.73
CA PRO A 61 -4.23 -6.49 2.34
C PRO A 61 -3.21 -6.63 1.20
N ASN A 62 -3.13 -5.67 0.29
CA ASN A 62 -2.12 -5.68 -0.76
C ASN A 62 -0.72 -5.48 -0.17
N VAL A 63 -0.56 -4.53 0.74
CA VAL A 63 0.71 -4.27 1.44
C VAL A 63 1.18 -5.49 2.23
N ASP A 64 0.27 -6.13 2.98
CA ASP A 64 0.57 -7.37 3.71
C ASP A 64 0.91 -8.53 2.73
N MET A 65 0.15 -8.71 1.65
CA MET A 65 0.35 -9.83 0.71
C MET A 65 1.60 -9.69 -0.16
N PHE A 66 2.01 -8.46 -0.48
CA PHE A 66 3.23 -8.14 -1.23
C PHE A 66 4.45 -7.98 -0.31
N GLY A 67 4.30 -8.20 1.00
CA GLY A 67 5.41 -8.17 1.95
C GLY A 67 6.07 -6.80 2.08
N ILE A 68 5.32 -5.70 1.90
CA ILE A 68 5.83 -4.33 2.02
C ILE A 68 5.89 -3.92 3.50
N ASN A 69 6.74 -4.62 4.25
CA ASN A 69 6.77 -4.60 5.71
C ASN A 69 7.07 -3.22 6.31
N ALA A 70 7.76 -2.36 5.56
CA ALA A 70 8.14 -1.02 5.99
C ALA A 70 6.92 -0.13 6.32
N ILE A 71 5.78 -0.37 5.66
CA ILE A 71 4.58 0.48 5.78
C ILE A 71 3.35 -0.24 6.33
N THR A 72 3.47 -1.52 6.70
CA THR A 72 2.35 -2.31 7.23
C THR A 72 1.73 -1.65 8.46
N GLN A 73 2.54 -1.12 9.38
CA GLN A 73 2.03 -0.38 10.55
C GLN A 73 1.49 0.99 10.17
N ASP A 74 2.16 1.72 9.29
CA ASP A 74 1.72 3.05 8.87
C ASP A 74 0.34 3.01 8.18
N ILE A 75 0.06 2.00 7.36
CA ILE A 75 -1.28 1.79 6.77
C ILE A 75 -2.33 1.47 7.84
N ARG A 76 -2.00 0.65 8.84
CA ARG A 76 -2.92 0.31 9.93
C ARG A 76 -3.25 1.53 10.79
N ASP A 77 -2.26 2.36 11.05
CA ASP A 77 -2.44 3.62 11.77
C ASP A 77 -3.26 4.61 10.95
N LEU A 78 -3.01 4.75 9.64
CA LEU A 78 -3.82 5.61 8.76
C LEU A 78 -5.28 5.14 8.68
N GLU A 79 -5.52 3.82 8.62
CA GLU A 79 -6.86 3.24 8.69
C GLU A 79 -7.58 3.68 9.99
N GLN A 80 -6.89 3.58 11.12
CA GLN A 80 -7.42 3.90 12.43
C GLN A 80 -7.63 5.41 12.61
N MET A 81 -6.64 6.23 12.27
CA MET A 81 -6.71 7.70 12.28
C MET A 81 -7.84 8.21 11.41
N GLY A 82 -8.03 7.63 10.22
CA GLY A 82 -9.14 7.96 9.33
C GLY A 82 -10.51 7.67 9.96
N LYS A 83 -10.65 6.53 10.64
CA LYS A 83 -11.90 6.18 11.38
C LYS A 83 -12.17 7.09 12.56
N GLU A 84 -11.12 7.53 13.27
CA GLU A 84 -11.24 8.42 14.43
C GLU A 84 -11.32 9.90 14.05
N GLY A 85 -11.13 10.23 12.76
CA GLY A 85 -11.11 11.61 12.30
C GLY A 85 -9.88 12.39 12.80
N ILE A 86 -8.76 11.70 13.02
CA ILE A 86 -7.50 12.30 13.44
C ILE A 86 -6.75 12.79 12.19
N ASN A 87 -6.46 14.10 12.15
CA ASN A 87 -5.64 14.72 11.10
C ASN A 87 -4.63 15.65 11.74
N ASN A 88 -3.41 15.13 11.92
CA ASN A 88 -2.29 15.87 12.51
C ASN A 88 -1.01 15.64 11.67
N ASP A 89 0.09 16.22 12.12
CA ASP A 89 1.39 16.05 11.46
C ASP A 89 1.84 14.58 11.35
N GLU A 90 1.40 13.73 12.28
CA GLU A 90 1.68 12.29 12.24
C GLU A 90 0.91 11.60 11.10
N THR A 91 -0.37 11.91 10.91
CA THR A 91 -1.16 11.42 9.76
C THR A 91 -0.47 11.77 8.45
N ARG A 92 0.01 13.02 8.31
CA ARG A 92 0.76 13.47 7.13
C ARG A 92 2.07 12.70 6.97
N ALA A 93 2.85 12.56 8.03
CA ALA A 93 4.14 11.86 7.98
C ALA A 93 3.99 10.39 7.58
N LYS A 94 2.98 9.70 8.12
CA LYS A 94 2.66 8.31 7.77
C LYS A 94 2.21 8.18 6.32
N LEU A 95 1.33 9.07 5.87
CA LEU A 95 0.88 9.11 4.48
C LEU A 95 2.05 9.33 3.51
N GLN A 96 3.00 10.21 3.85
CA GLN A 96 4.19 10.44 3.04
C GLN A 96 5.10 9.21 2.97
N ARG A 97 5.28 8.48 4.08
CA ARG A 97 6.04 7.22 4.08
C ARG A 97 5.38 6.16 3.21
N VAL A 98 4.07 5.99 3.36
CA VAL A 98 3.27 5.07 2.53
C VAL A 98 3.41 5.41 1.05
N ASP A 99 3.30 6.69 0.69
CA ASP A 99 3.47 7.15 -0.69
C ASP A 99 4.87 6.81 -1.23
N GLN A 100 5.93 7.12 -0.48
CA GLN A 100 7.30 6.84 -0.91
C GLN A 100 7.55 5.34 -1.13
N GLU A 101 7.19 4.51 -0.16
CA GLU A 101 7.46 3.07 -0.22
C GLU A 101 6.61 2.37 -1.29
N LEU A 102 5.35 2.79 -1.48
CA LEU A 102 4.52 2.27 -2.58
C LEU A 102 5.05 2.68 -3.95
N GLN A 103 5.53 3.92 -4.12
CA GLN A 103 6.14 4.35 -5.38
C GLN A 103 7.38 3.50 -5.70
N ILE A 104 8.25 3.26 -4.72
CA ILE A 104 9.42 2.37 -4.88
C ILE A 104 8.96 0.95 -5.23
N ALA A 105 7.94 0.42 -4.54
CA ALA A 105 7.39 -0.90 -4.82
C ALA A 105 6.86 -0.99 -6.25
N PHE A 106 6.13 0.04 -6.73
CA PHE A 106 5.62 0.07 -8.10
C PHE A 106 6.75 0.06 -9.13
N GLU A 107 7.82 0.83 -8.92
CA GLU A 107 8.96 0.86 -9.84
C GLU A 107 9.72 -0.47 -9.89
N GLN A 108 9.85 -1.14 -8.75
CA GLN A 108 10.52 -2.45 -8.71
C GLN A 108 9.62 -3.55 -9.30
N LEU A 109 8.32 -3.52 -9.02
CA LEU A 109 7.34 -4.49 -9.55
C LEU A 109 7.07 -4.33 -11.04
N LYS A 110 7.26 -3.15 -11.62
CA LYS A 110 7.23 -2.95 -13.09
C LYS A 110 8.34 -3.71 -13.83
N GLN A 111 9.39 -4.11 -13.12
CA GLN A 111 10.53 -4.87 -13.66
C GLN A 111 10.46 -6.37 -13.31
N PHE A 112 9.40 -6.79 -12.61
CA PHE A 112 9.11 -8.18 -12.29
C PHE A 112 8.61 -8.92 -13.53
#